data_AF-A0A2M7JPD1-F1
#
_entry.id   AF-A0A2M7JPD1-F1
#
_cell.length_a   1.000
_cell.length_b   1.000
_cell.length_c   1.000
_cell.angle_alpha   90.00
_cell.angle_beta   90.00
_cell.angle_gamma   90.00
#
_symmetry.space_group_name_H-M   'P 1'
#
loop_
_entity.id
_entity.type
_entity.pdbx_description
1 polymer ?
#
loop_
_entity_poly.entity_id
_entity_poly.type
_entity_poly.pdbx_seq_one_letter_code
_entity_poly.pdbx_strand_id
1 'polypeptide(L)'
;METNSKKAFACHHCGAEADMTLKGFESVAEVIQREKKLLCKTCGKEISWTKREDTEAIKMTMEAEKDAYQAYSKAAKMTKNPKGRDMFQQLSEFEMNHYHKLKELLKSLQEKGEWILYSGTSFKKKSIPIKIEKPKGQEQLTDMDALKIAIREEKKAQVFYRSMAELTKDPRGRDMYKRLANEEALHEKLLNDQYYSLHNTGIWSWGD
;
A
#
# COMPACT_ATOMS: atom_id res chain seq x y z
N MET A 1 13.36 7.03 -14.24
CA MET A 1 12.41 8.15 -14.26
C MET A 1 11.31 7.81 -13.26
N GLU A 2 11.39 8.33 -12.05
CA GLU A 2 10.38 8.13 -11.01
C GLU A 2 9.11 8.87 -11.43
N THR A 3 8.07 8.14 -11.82
CA THR A 3 6.73 8.69 -12.02
C THR A 3 6.15 8.97 -10.64
N ASN A 4 6.52 10.12 -10.08
CA ASN A 4 5.95 10.64 -8.86
C ASN A 4 4.47 10.96 -9.18
N SER A 5 3.57 10.05 -8.80
CA SER A 5 2.12 10.19 -8.98
C SER A 5 1.60 11.28 -8.02
N LYS A 6 1.99 12.53 -8.28
CA LYS A 6 1.57 13.71 -7.52
C LYS A 6 0.15 14.06 -7.93
N LYS A 7 -0.84 13.42 -7.33
CA LYS A 7 -2.21 13.94 -7.36
C LYS A 7 -2.38 14.83 -6.14
N ALA A 8 -2.61 16.11 -6.41
CA ALA A 8 -2.68 17.14 -5.39
C ALA A 8 -4.08 17.27 -4.81
N PHE A 9 -4.16 17.45 -3.49
CA PHE A 9 -5.37 17.87 -2.80
C PHE A 9 -5.62 19.36 -3.09
N ALA A 10 -6.85 19.80 -3.26
CA ALA A 10 -7.12 21.21 -3.57
C ALA A 10 -7.27 22.05 -2.29
N CYS A 11 -6.57 23.18 -2.18
CA CYS A 11 -6.80 24.11 -1.09
C CYS A 11 -8.11 24.90 -1.32
N HIS A 12 -9.09 24.70 -0.45
CA HIS A 12 -10.38 25.42 -0.49
C HIS A 12 -10.28 26.95 -0.40
N HIS A 13 -9.16 27.49 0.08
CA HIS A 13 -8.97 28.93 0.23
C HIS A 13 -8.37 29.62 -1.02
N CYS A 14 -7.40 28.99 -1.69
CA CYS A 14 -6.70 29.61 -2.81
C CYS A 14 -6.77 28.80 -4.11
N GLY A 15 -7.44 27.65 -4.12
CA GLY A 15 -7.53 26.76 -5.27
C GLY A 15 -6.22 26.05 -5.62
N ALA A 16 -5.12 26.33 -4.91
CA ALA A 16 -3.83 25.75 -5.21
C ALA A 16 -3.77 24.27 -4.83
N GLU A 17 -3.04 23.52 -5.64
CA GLU A 17 -2.66 22.14 -5.41
C GLU A 17 -1.77 22.01 -4.16
N ALA A 18 -2.35 21.41 -3.11
CA ALA A 18 -1.64 20.91 -1.95
C ALA A 18 -1.18 19.48 -2.23
N ASP A 19 0.09 19.35 -2.56
CA ASP A 19 0.76 18.07 -2.68
C ASP A 19 0.92 17.48 -1.27
N MET A 20 0.25 16.36 -0.97
CA MET A 20 0.58 15.58 0.23
C MET A 20 1.99 15.06 0.00
N THR A 21 2.94 15.78 0.55
CA THR A 21 4.33 15.49 0.32
C THR A 21 4.70 14.39 1.29
N LEU A 22 4.60 13.15 0.84
CA LEU A 22 5.40 12.06 1.40
C LEU A 22 6.85 12.24 0.92
N LYS A 23 7.42 13.44 1.16
CA LYS A 23 8.76 13.80 0.69
C LYS A 23 9.77 13.25 1.69
N GLY A 24 10.10 11.97 1.52
CA GLY A 24 11.06 11.27 2.35
C GLY A 24 10.52 10.97 3.74
N PHE A 25 10.80 9.75 4.21
CA PHE A 25 11.13 9.45 5.61
C PHE A 25 11.02 10.64 6.59
N GLU A 26 9.94 10.69 7.36
CA GLU A 26 9.96 11.24 8.72
C GLU A 26 9.25 10.20 9.59
N SER A 27 9.85 9.88 10.74
CA SER A 27 9.33 8.88 11.66
C SER A 27 7.93 9.26 12.15
N VAL A 28 7.10 8.28 12.54
CA VAL A 28 5.77 8.54 13.16
C VAL A 28 5.89 9.57 14.31
N ALA A 29 7.05 9.64 14.97
CA ALA A 29 7.37 10.60 16.02
C ALA A 29 7.52 12.07 15.54
N GLU A 30 7.97 12.32 14.32
CA GLU A 30 8.11 13.68 13.75
C GLU A 30 6.75 14.23 13.28
N VAL A 31 5.83 13.33 12.89
CA VAL A 31 4.42 13.67 12.61
C VAL A 31 3.65 14.03 13.90
N ILE A 32 4.00 13.43 15.03
CA ILE A 32 3.33 13.64 16.34
C ILE A 32 3.53 15.06 16.92
N GLN A 33 4.56 15.81 16.51
CA GLN A 33 4.86 17.13 17.11
C GLN A 33 4.24 18.34 16.39
N ARG A 34 3.62 18.20 15.21
CA ARG A 34 2.96 19.33 14.53
C ARG A 34 1.48 19.32 14.86
N GLU A 35 0.90 20.47 15.20
CA GLU A 35 -0.54 20.63 15.37
C GLU A 35 -1.28 20.15 14.09
N LYS A 36 -1.77 18.91 14.14
CA LYS A 36 -2.85 18.20 13.41
C LYS A 36 -3.55 18.91 12.23
N LYS A 37 -2.82 19.50 11.28
CA LYS A 37 -3.41 20.33 10.22
C LYS A 37 -2.66 20.13 8.90
N LEU A 38 -3.37 19.68 7.86
CA LEU A 38 -2.84 19.60 6.50
C LEU A 38 -2.72 21.05 5.98
N LEU A 39 -1.51 21.56 5.77
CA LEU A 39 -1.31 22.97 5.39
C LEU A 39 -1.12 23.12 3.87
N CYS A 40 -1.79 24.10 3.28
CA CYS A 40 -1.58 24.47 1.89
C CYS A 40 -0.19 25.09 1.71
N LYS A 41 0.60 24.54 0.78
CA LYS A 41 1.95 25.07 0.46
C LYS A 41 1.95 26.48 -0.12
N THR A 42 0.87 26.89 -0.77
CA THR A 42 0.79 28.19 -1.45
C THR A 42 0.30 29.30 -0.53
N CYS A 43 -0.68 29.04 0.32
CA CYS A 43 -1.29 30.08 1.17
C CYS A 43 -1.12 29.85 2.68
N GLY A 44 -0.48 28.75 3.10
CA GLY A 44 -0.23 28.42 4.50
C GLY A 44 -1.46 28.07 5.33
N LYS A 45 -2.67 28.12 4.75
CA LYS A 45 -3.91 27.82 5.48
C LYS A 45 -4.13 26.32 5.65
N GLU A 46 -4.78 25.99 6.77
CA GLU A 46 -5.28 24.66 7.07
C GLU A 46 -6.31 24.22 6.01
N ILE A 47 -6.10 23.02 5.50
CA ILE A 47 -6.99 22.34 4.57
C ILE A 47 -7.91 21.47 5.44
N SER A 48 -9.19 21.83 5.45
CA SER A 48 -10.21 21.00 6.06
C SER A 48 -10.36 19.70 5.27
N TRP A 49 -10.17 18.56 5.93
CA TRP A 49 -10.44 17.26 5.35
C TRP A 49 -11.95 17.08 5.14
N THR A 50 -12.39 16.85 3.90
CA THR A 50 -13.80 16.67 3.54
C THR A 50 -14.05 15.31 2.85
N LYS A 51 -15.33 15.01 2.59
CA LYS A 51 -15.74 13.81 1.85
C LYS A 51 -15.11 13.70 0.46
N ARG A 52 -14.78 14.83 -0.17
CA ARG A 52 -14.09 14.85 -1.47
C ARG A 52 -12.66 14.32 -1.33
N GLU A 53 -11.94 14.76 -0.31
CA GLU A 53 -10.58 14.28 -0.02
C GLU A 53 -10.57 12.81 0.39
N ASP A 54 -11.56 12.33 1.16
CA ASP A 54 -11.74 10.90 1.43
C ASP A 54 -11.82 10.09 0.13
N THR A 55 -12.67 10.54 -0.81
CA THR A 55 -12.89 9.87 -2.09
C THR A 55 -11.64 9.86 -2.97
N GLU A 56 -10.93 10.98 -3.05
CA GLU A 56 -9.68 11.07 -3.83
C GLU A 56 -8.56 10.24 -3.20
N ALA A 57 -8.44 10.26 -1.87
CA ALA A 57 -7.47 9.42 -1.18
C ALA A 57 -7.74 7.93 -1.44
N ILE A 58 -8.98 7.47 -1.36
CA ILE A 58 -9.35 6.08 -1.66
C ILE A 58 -8.99 5.71 -3.10
N LYS A 59 -9.24 6.58 -4.09
CA LYS A 59 -8.85 6.31 -5.48
C LYS A 59 -7.33 6.17 -5.63
N MET A 60 -6.55 7.02 -4.95
CA MET A 60 -5.10 6.91 -4.96
C MET A 60 -4.63 5.60 -4.32
N THR A 61 -5.23 5.22 -3.19
CA THR A 61 -4.96 3.94 -2.54
C THR A 61 -5.28 2.77 -3.44
N MET A 62 -6.43 2.77 -4.11
CA MET A 62 -6.81 1.71 -5.05
C MET A 62 -5.78 1.54 -6.18
N GLU A 63 -5.23 2.63 -6.71
CA GLU A 63 -4.19 2.52 -7.73
C GLU A 63 -2.90 1.93 -7.15
N ALA A 64 -2.50 2.35 -5.94
CA ALA A 64 -1.34 1.78 -5.26
C ALA A 64 -1.48 0.27 -5.00
N GLU A 65 -2.64 -0.18 -4.52
CA GLU A 65 -2.94 -1.62 -4.32
C GLU A 65 -2.87 -2.42 -5.62
N LYS A 66 -3.39 -1.83 -6.70
CA LYS A 66 -3.37 -2.46 -8.02
C LYS A 66 -1.95 -2.54 -8.58
N ASP A 67 -1.14 -1.51 -8.37
CA ASP A 67 0.27 -1.50 -8.76
C ASP A 67 1.07 -2.54 -7.95
N ALA A 68 0.81 -2.65 -6.64
CA ALA A 68 1.42 -3.66 -5.77
C ALA A 68 1.05 -5.08 -6.21
N TYR A 69 -0.23 -5.35 -6.50
CA TYR A 69 -0.68 -6.61 -7.10
C TYR A 69 0.10 -6.97 -8.38
N GLN A 70 0.26 -6.01 -9.30
CA GLN A 70 0.97 -6.24 -10.55
C GLN A 70 2.46 -6.50 -10.33
N ALA A 71 3.08 -5.76 -9.42
CA ALA A 71 4.47 -5.94 -9.04
C ALA A 71 4.70 -7.33 -8.45
N TYR A 72 3.88 -7.76 -7.50
CA TYR A 72 3.96 -9.09 -6.90
C TYR A 72 3.65 -10.22 -7.88
N SER A 73 2.62 -10.05 -8.72
CA SER A 73 2.32 -11.00 -9.80
C SER A 73 3.49 -11.16 -10.77
N LYS A 74 4.22 -10.07 -11.07
CA LYS A 74 5.40 -10.11 -11.91
C LYS A 74 6.57 -10.78 -11.20
N ALA A 75 6.81 -10.45 -9.93
CA ALA A 75 7.85 -11.09 -9.11
C ALA A 75 7.64 -12.61 -9.03
N ALA A 76 6.41 -13.06 -8.76
CA ALA A 76 6.05 -14.48 -8.74
C ALA A 76 6.33 -15.23 -10.05
N LYS A 77 6.29 -14.54 -11.21
CA LYS A 77 6.62 -15.12 -12.52
C LYS A 77 8.12 -15.16 -12.80
N MET A 78 8.88 -14.24 -12.21
CA MET A 78 10.32 -14.09 -12.44
C MET A 78 11.17 -14.89 -11.45
N THR A 79 10.68 -15.07 -10.22
CA THR A 79 11.37 -15.85 -9.19
C THR A 79 11.44 -17.31 -9.59
N LYS A 80 12.63 -17.91 -9.46
CA LYS A 80 12.85 -19.31 -9.83
C LYS A 80 12.48 -20.26 -8.70
N ASN A 81 12.70 -19.84 -7.46
CA ASN A 81 12.46 -20.68 -6.28
C ASN A 81 10.96 -20.85 -6.04
N PRO A 82 10.43 -22.08 -5.94
CA PRO A 82 9.01 -22.32 -5.76
C PRO A 82 8.43 -21.67 -4.48
N LYS A 83 9.21 -21.60 -3.39
CA LYS A 83 8.79 -20.95 -2.14
C LYS A 83 8.64 -19.43 -2.32
N GLY A 84 9.62 -18.79 -2.94
CA GLY A 84 9.54 -17.34 -3.23
C GLY A 84 8.42 -17.00 -4.21
N ARG A 85 8.18 -17.86 -5.22
CA ARG A 85 7.04 -17.72 -6.13
C ARG A 85 5.70 -17.78 -5.38
N ASP A 86 5.55 -18.75 -4.49
CA ASP A 86 4.34 -18.92 -3.69
C ASP A 86 4.11 -17.72 -2.76
N MET A 87 5.16 -17.23 -2.10
CA MET A 87 5.08 -16.01 -1.28
C MET A 87 4.58 -14.82 -2.09
N PHE A 88 5.23 -14.49 -3.21
CA PHE A 88 4.82 -13.35 -4.04
C PHE A 88 3.42 -13.53 -4.63
N GLN A 89 3.02 -14.76 -4.96
CA GLN A 89 1.66 -15.04 -5.39
C GLN A 89 0.65 -14.73 -4.28
N GLN A 90 0.90 -15.19 -3.05
CA GLN A 90 0.02 -14.92 -1.92
C GLN A 90 -0.06 -13.42 -1.63
N LEU A 91 1.07 -12.70 -1.60
CA LEU A 91 1.09 -11.24 -1.43
C LEU A 91 0.27 -10.53 -2.53
N SER A 92 0.39 -10.95 -3.79
CA SER A 92 -0.46 -10.39 -4.86
C SER A 92 -1.95 -10.57 -4.57
N GLU A 93 -2.35 -11.71 -4.02
CA GLU A 93 -3.75 -11.97 -3.67
C GLU A 93 -4.23 -11.08 -2.51
N PHE A 94 -3.35 -10.73 -1.56
CA PHE A 94 -3.66 -9.73 -0.51
C PHE A 94 -3.98 -8.37 -1.11
N GLU A 95 -3.09 -7.84 -1.95
CA GLU A 95 -3.30 -6.49 -2.53
C GLU A 95 -4.53 -6.44 -3.43
N MET A 96 -4.85 -7.53 -4.13
CA MET A 96 -6.09 -7.60 -4.90
C MET A 96 -7.33 -7.59 -3.98
N ASN A 97 -7.26 -8.24 -2.81
CA ASN A 97 -8.35 -8.18 -1.83
C ASN A 97 -8.48 -6.78 -1.23
N HIS A 98 -7.37 -6.10 -0.91
CA HIS A 98 -7.35 -4.70 -0.48
C HIS A 98 -8.00 -3.80 -1.53
N TYR A 99 -7.58 -3.91 -2.79
CA TYR A 99 -8.17 -3.20 -3.92
C TYR A 99 -9.69 -3.40 -4.00
N HIS A 100 -10.17 -4.63 -3.89
CA HIS A 100 -11.60 -4.91 -3.93
C HIS A 100 -12.36 -4.28 -2.76
N LYS A 101 -11.78 -4.29 -1.56
CA LYS A 101 -12.39 -3.68 -0.37
C LYS A 101 -12.41 -2.16 -0.44
N LEU A 102 -11.37 -1.54 -0.97
CA LEU A 102 -11.34 -0.10 -1.26
C LEU A 102 -12.32 0.28 -2.37
N LYS A 103 -12.48 -0.56 -3.40
CA LYS A 103 -13.50 -0.37 -4.44
C LYS A 103 -14.92 -0.44 -3.87
N GLU A 104 -15.18 -1.38 -2.98
CA GLU A 104 -16.45 -1.50 -2.26
C GLU A 104 -16.71 -0.25 -1.39
N LEU A 105 -15.69 0.21 -0.66
CA LEU A 105 -15.75 1.43 0.13
C LEU A 105 -16.06 2.65 -0.74
N LEU A 106 -15.35 2.82 -1.86
CA LEU A 106 -15.55 3.94 -2.78
C LEU A 106 -17.01 4.00 -3.26
N LYS A 107 -17.57 2.86 -3.65
CA LYS A 107 -18.97 2.74 -4.05
C LYS A 107 -19.92 3.12 -2.91
N SER A 108 -19.67 2.60 -1.70
CA SER A 108 -20.48 2.91 -0.51
C SER A 108 -20.47 4.41 -0.16
N LEU A 109 -19.32 5.06 -0.23
CA LEU A 109 -19.21 6.51 0.02
C LEU A 109 -19.91 7.33 -1.08
N GLN A 110 -19.89 6.89 -2.33
CA GLN A 110 -20.55 7.59 -3.44
C GLN A 110 -22.08 7.44 -3.40
N GLU A 111 -22.59 6.26 -3.06
CA GLU A 111 -24.03 5.97 -3.10
C GLU A 111 -24.73 6.30 -1.78
N LYS A 112 -24.09 5.99 -0.65
CA LYS A 112 -24.68 6.07 0.69
C LYS A 112 -24.01 7.11 1.58
N GLY A 113 -22.78 7.51 1.26
CA GLY A 113 -21.98 8.39 2.11
C GLY A 113 -21.50 7.71 3.39
N GLU A 114 -21.44 6.37 3.40
CA GLU A 114 -21.13 5.57 4.58
C GLU A 114 -19.85 4.75 4.40
N TRP A 115 -19.08 4.66 5.48
CA TRP A 115 -17.93 3.76 5.58
C TRP A 115 -18.37 2.32 5.79
N ILE A 116 -17.75 1.40 5.05
CA ILE A 116 -17.96 -0.04 5.21
C ILE A 116 -17.31 -0.54 6.50
N LEU A 117 -17.79 -1.66 7.02
CA LEU A 117 -17.08 -2.40 8.06
C LEU A 117 -15.98 -3.25 7.41
N TYR A 118 -14.72 -2.93 7.70
CA TYR A 118 -13.58 -3.70 7.24
C TYR A 118 -13.08 -4.64 8.33
N SER A 119 -13.13 -5.94 8.07
CA SER A 119 -12.71 -6.99 9.02
C SER A 119 -11.28 -7.49 8.83
N GLY A 120 -10.55 -6.91 7.87
CA GLY A 120 -9.27 -7.42 7.42
C GLY A 120 -9.37 -8.47 6.30
N THR A 121 -8.24 -8.70 5.63
CA THR A 121 -8.03 -9.81 4.69
C THR A 121 -7.36 -10.97 5.40
N SER A 122 -7.53 -12.19 4.90
CA SER A 122 -6.94 -13.39 5.53
C SER A 122 -6.31 -14.29 4.51
N PHE A 123 -5.23 -14.98 4.91
CA PHE A 123 -4.56 -16.03 4.15
C PHE A 123 -5.56 -17.16 3.88
N LYS A 124 -6.17 -17.17 2.70
CA LYS A 124 -6.82 -18.37 2.18
C LYS A 124 -5.76 -19.11 1.38
N LYS A 125 -5.13 -20.14 1.96
CA LYS A 125 -4.30 -21.10 1.21
C LYS A 125 -5.14 -21.67 0.06
N LYS A 126 -5.00 -21.12 -1.14
CA LYS A 126 -5.49 -21.73 -2.36
C LYS A 126 -4.29 -22.28 -3.11
N SER A 127 -4.19 -23.59 -3.14
CA SER A 127 -3.27 -24.30 -4.02
C SER A 127 -3.78 -24.17 -5.46
N ILE A 128 -3.29 -23.18 -6.21
CA ILE A 128 -3.60 -23.06 -7.64
C ILE A 128 -2.47 -23.74 -8.44
N PRO A 129 -2.79 -24.72 -9.32
CA PRO A 129 -1.78 -25.28 -10.22
C PRO A 129 -1.33 -24.22 -11.24
N ILE A 130 -0.06 -23.83 -11.19
CA ILE A 130 0.49 -22.76 -12.03
C ILE A 130 0.95 -23.33 -13.38
N LYS A 131 0.42 -22.78 -14.50
CA LYS A 131 1.03 -22.92 -15.83
C LYS A 131 2.28 -22.06 -15.91
N ILE A 132 3.42 -22.69 -16.16
CA ILE A 132 4.73 -22.03 -16.26
C ILE A 132 4.91 -21.49 -17.68
N GLU A 133 4.86 -20.18 -17.85
CA GLU A 133 5.35 -19.52 -19.06
C GLU A 133 6.64 -18.78 -18.75
N LYS A 134 7.74 -19.16 -19.41
CA LYS A 134 9.05 -18.53 -19.24
C LYS A 134 9.05 -17.16 -19.93
N PRO A 135 9.30 -16.04 -19.23
CA PRO A 135 9.53 -14.77 -19.90
C PRO A 135 10.88 -14.80 -20.65
N LYS A 136 10.87 -14.51 -21.96
CA LYS A 136 12.07 -14.32 -22.78
C LYS A 136 12.45 -12.83 -22.77
N GLY A 137 13.71 -12.52 -22.42
CA GLY A 137 14.38 -11.29 -22.89
C GLY A 137 14.23 -10.00 -22.10
N GLN A 138 14.03 -10.03 -20.77
CA GLN A 138 14.22 -8.83 -19.92
C GLN A 138 15.37 -9.07 -18.93
N GLU A 139 16.15 -8.02 -18.62
CA GLU A 139 17.05 -8.00 -17.47
C GLU A 139 16.28 -8.48 -16.24
N GLN A 140 16.65 -9.65 -15.73
CA GLN A 140 15.95 -10.26 -14.60
C GLN A 140 16.42 -9.56 -13.33
N LEU A 141 15.53 -8.80 -12.68
CA LEU A 141 15.72 -8.39 -11.28
C LEU A 141 16.05 -9.63 -10.45
N THR A 142 17.06 -9.54 -9.57
CA THR A 142 17.36 -10.65 -8.67
C THR A 142 16.24 -10.81 -7.65
N ASP A 143 16.09 -12.02 -7.08
CA ASP A 143 15.14 -12.26 -5.99
C ASP A 143 15.37 -11.29 -4.81
N MET A 144 16.63 -10.91 -4.56
CA MET A 144 17.01 -9.93 -3.54
C MET A 144 16.56 -8.51 -3.88
N ASP A 145 16.66 -8.09 -5.15
CA ASP A 145 16.20 -6.77 -5.58
C ASP A 145 14.67 -6.68 -5.52
N ALA A 146 13.98 -7.76 -5.91
CA ALA A 146 12.53 -7.85 -5.79
C ALA A 146 12.07 -7.71 -4.33
N LEU A 147 12.74 -8.39 -3.38
CA LEU A 147 12.47 -8.26 -1.95
C LEU A 147 12.72 -6.83 -1.43
N LYS A 148 13.84 -6.20 -1.81
CA LYS A 148 14.14 -4.82 -1.38
C LYS A 148 13.10 -3.81 -1.88
N ILE A 149 12.65 -3.97 -3.12
CA ILE A 149 11.60 -3.12 -3.70
C ILE A 149 10.29 -3.35 -2.95
N ALA A 150 9.88 -4.61 -2.76
CA ALA A 150 8.67 -4.97 -2.03
C ALA A 150 8.65 -4.37 -0.61
N ILE A 151 9.70 -4.60 0.20
CA ILE A 151 9.83 -4.04 1.56
C ILE A 151 9.68 -2.51 1.57
N ARG A 152 10.21 -1.83 0.54
CA ARG A 152 10.09 -0.38 0.44
C ARG A 152 8.64 0.05 0.16
N GLU A 153 7.95 -0.64 -0.74
CA GLU A 153 6.56 -0.33 -1.06
C GLU A 153 5.63 -0.61 0.13
N GLU A 154 5.83 -1.73 0.85
CA GLU A 154 5.08 -2.03 2.10
C GLU A 154 5.24 -0.93 3.15
N LYS A 155 6.47 -0.46 3.37
CA LYS A 155 6.74 0.66 4.30
C LYS A 155 6.00 1.93 3.90
N LYS A 156 5.96 2.24 2.60
CA LYS A 156 5.23 3.41 2.10
C LYS A 156 3.72 3.26 2.31
N ALA A 157 3.17 2.09 2.01
CA ALA A 157 1.75 1.79 2.19
C ALA A 157 1.35 1.88 3.67
N GLN A 158 2.15 1.28 4.56
CA GLN A 158 1.97 1.38 6.01
C GLN A 158 1.92 2.85 6.49
N VAL A 159 2.89 3.68 6.10
CA VAL A 159 2.94 5.10 6.51
C VAL A 159 1.76 5.88 5.95
N PHE A 160 1.41 5.64 4.69
CA PHE A 160 0.26 6.24 4.04
C PHE A 160 -1.03 5.91 4.82
N TYR A 161 -1.28 4.63 5.11
CA TYR A 161 -2.47 4.21 5.84
C TYR A 161 -2.54 4.74 7.26
N ARG A 162 -1.41 4.84 7.97
CA ARG A 162 -1.36 5.51 9.29
C ARG A 162 -1.78 6.97 9.18
N SER A 163 -1.25 7.69 8.20
CA SER A 163 -1.60 9.10 7.95
C SER A 163 -3.09 9.25 7.65
N MET A 164 -3.65 8.36 6.82
CA MET A 164 -5.08 8.34 6.52
C MET A 164 -5.94 8.09 7.77
N ALA A 165 -5.55 7.15 8.63
CA ALA A 165 -6.24 6.89 9.89
C ALA A 165 -6.25 8.07 10.87
N GLU A 166 -5.29 8.98 10.76
CA GLU A 166 -5.22 10.20 11.56
C GLU A 166 -6.10 11.33 11.00
N LEU A 167 -6.18 11.43 9.67
CA LEU A 167 -6.91 12.49 8.97
C LEU A 167 -8.41 12.19 8.84
N THR A 168 -8.80 10.92 8.75
CA THR A 168 -10.19 10.52 8.67
C THR A 168 -10.92 10.79 9.98
N LYS A 169 -12.07 11.48 9.92
CA LYS A 169 -12.89 11.78 11.10
C LYS A 169 -13.81 10.63 11.50
N ASP A 170 -14.30 9.88 10.53
CA ASP A 170 -15.23 8.78 10.77
C ASP A 170 -14.53 7.63 11.52
N PRO A 171 -15.06 7.18 12.67
CA PRO A 171 -14.41 6.14 13.47
C PRO A 171 -14.26 4.81 12.72
N ARG A 172 -15.18 4.45 11.81
CA ARG A 172 -15.07 3.22 11.01
C ARG A 172 -13.97 3.36 9.97
N GLY A 173 -13.87 4.53 9.33
CA GLY A 173 -12.77 4.80 8.39
C GLY A 173 -11.40 4.80 9.05
N ARG A 174 -11.30 5.38 10.26
CA ARG A 174 -10.08 5.31 11.07
C ARG A 174 -9.70 3.88 11.42
N ASP A 175 -10.66 3.05 11.81
CA ASP A 175 -10.41 1.64 12.13
C ASP A 175 -9.96 0.86 10.89
N MET A 176 -10.62 1.07 9.74
CA MET A 176 -10.26 0.45 8.47
C MET A 176 -8.82 0.76 8.08
N TYR A 177 -8.41 2.04 8.09
CA TYR A 177 -7.05 2.42 7.74
C TYR A 177 -6.00 1.92 8.74
N LYS A 178 -6.33 1.86 10.03
CA LYS A 178 -5.43 1.22 11.02
C LYS A 178 -5.21 -0.26 10.72
N ARG A 179 -6.26 -0.98 10.30
CA ARG A 179 -6.16 -2.40 9.94
C ARG A 179 -5.29 -2.58 8.70
N LEU A 180 -5.53 -1.82 7.63
CA LEU A 180 -4.69 -1.85 6.43
C LEU A 180 -3.23 -1.55 6.77
N ALA A 181 -2.95 -0.50 7.55
CA ALA A 181 -1.59 -0.21 8.01
C ALA A 181 -0.92 -1.37 8.78
N ASN A 182 -1.71 -2.13 9.56
CA ASN A 182 -1.19 -3.28 10.29
C ASN A 182 -0.98 -4.49 9.37
N GLU A 183 -1.81 -4.66 8.35
CA GLU A 183 -1.65 -5.69 7.31
C GLU A 183 -0.35 -5.46 6.52
N GLU A 184 -0.11 -4.23 6.05
CA GLU A 184 1.16 -3.89 5.38
C GLU A 184 2.38 -4.04 6.30
N ALA A 185 2.22 -3.76 7.60
CA ALA A 185 3.28 -4.01 8.58
C ALA A 185 3.64 -5.51 8.69
N LEU A 186 2.63 -6.38 8.57
CA LEU A 186 2.83 -7.83 8.58
C LEU A 186 3.48 -8.29 7.28
N HIS A 187 3.04 -7.77 6.13
CA HIS A 187 3.68 -8.02 4.83
C HIS A 187 5.16 -7.62 4.86
N GLU A 188 5.45 -6.41 5.33
CA GLU A 188 6.82 -5.89 5.51
C GLU A 188 7.66 -6.85 6.36
N LYS A 189 7.12 -7.32 7.49
CA LYS A 189 7.82 -8.25 8.37
C LYS A 189 8.12 -9.57 7.66
N LEU A 190 7.13 -10.17 6.99
CA LEU A 190 7.29 -11.42 6.26
C LEU A 190 8.37 -11.30 5.16
N LEU A 191 8.36 -10.20 4.42
CA LEU A 191 9.37 -9.93 3.39
C LEU A 191 10.77 -9.72 3.97
N ASN A 192 10.89 -9.02 5.11
CA ASN A 192 12.18 -8.89 5.80
C ASN A 192 12.70 -10.25 6.28
N ASP A 193 11.84 -11.09 6.85
CA ASP A 193 12.23 -12.44 7.29
C ASP A 193 12.77 -13.27 6.12
N GLN A 194 12.11 -13.21 4.95
CA GLN A 194 12.61 -13.85 3.74
C GLN A 194 13.90 -13.23 3.21
N TYR A 195 14.03 -11.90 3.26
CA TYR A 195 15.25 -11.20 2.89
C TYR A 195 16.44 -11.65 3.74
N TYR A 196 16.29 -11.71 5.07
CA TYR A 196 17.35 -12.15 5.96
C TYR A 196 17.71 -13.62 5.73
N SER A 197 16.70 -14.49 5.56
CA SER A 197 16.91 -15.90 5.26
C SER A 197 17.71 -16.08 3.96
N LEU A 198 17.26 -15.44 2.87
CA LEU A 198 17.90 -15.54 1.57
C LEU A 198 19.30 -14.92 1.55
N HIS A 199 19.47 -13.77 2.21
CA HIS A 199 20.77 -13.09 2.30
C HIS A 199 21.82 -13.89 3.08
N ASN A 200 21.44 -14.47 4.22
CA ASN A 200 22.39 -15.10 5.13
C ASN A 200 22.61 -16.59 4.82
N THR A 201 21.60 -17.28 4.29
CA THR A 201 21.64 -18.73 4.08
C THR A 201 21.49 -19.15 2.62
N GLY A 202 21.02 -18.25 1.75
CA GLY A 202 20.65 -18.60 0.37
C GLY A 202 19.34 -19.38 0.25
N ILE A 203 18.59 -19.55 1.36
CA ILE A 203 17.39 -20.38 1.43
C ILE A 203 16.16 -19.51 1.68
N TRP A 204 15.07 -19.82 0.97
CA TRP A 204 13.72 -19.30 1.26
C TRP A 204 13.08 -20.11 2.39
N SER A 205 12.61 -19.43 3.43
CA SER A 205 11.95 -20.02 4.61
C SER A 205 10.42 -19.96 4.54
N TRP A 206 9.87 -19.52 3.40
CA TRP A 206 8.42 -19.42 3.22
C TRP A 206 7.73 -20.79 3.23
N GLY A 207 6.69 -20.91 4.07
CA GLY A 207 5.84 -22.09 4.19
C GLY A 207 6.36 -23.19 5.11
N ASP A 208 7.51 -22.99 5.77
CA ASP A 208 8.05 -23.86 6.82
C ASP A 208 7.43 -23.57 8.20
#